data_AF-A0A178IHT1-F1
#
_entry.id   AF-A0A178IHT1-F1
#
_cell.length_a   1.000
_cell.length_b   1.000
_cell.length_c   1.000
_cell.angle_alpha   90.00
_cell.angle_beta   90.00
_cell.angle_gamma   90.00
#
_symmetry.space_group_name_H-M   'P 1'
#
loop_
_entity.id
_entity.type
_entity.pdbx_description
1 polymer ?
#
loop_
_entity_poly.entity_id
_entity_poly.type
_entity_poly.pdbx_seq_one_letter_code
_entity_poly.pdbx_strand_id
1 'polypeptide(L)'
;MTHPIFSYNPGGGAFDPRLIQGASWRRIEHQGMSALHLAGVRDHFILPGHTVNETRGALTMWVLPLQDLAPATHYPAHAHSNPHFANFTLLSDRENTGDVDAAQFAMFYNTYWHPVFITKFHRGSFVDMAWRPRQAAFASSNYFEMRRLNWYHLCVTWDRSRGAVSVYANGVLIAIQDTTATQPHVTQPCAPMLYAGNPALAYAKINFYDKIPAPEEIRADFLSRPEVVNKDTQAFLEKTYEGAGLPAFAWKPAPGAGWRDALSLPMNRDEDMLAFFHQGGVTGTTVTPEGTRVVTPTLDEYYNGFHLVKPDPTRMYLWSRQTFEGDLYASFEFKLNSHGGLCLFMAQAAGMQGEDFMKDYFLRSDGSMSMVCWEDVRNYHWEFYREMLDTRNDLVSHGMIKNPWLKPVAFQVENRRWELNRWYKLEFLQEDMRIRGAIDGVTVIDYTDNGFDNNGPVLTHGHIAIRCMMRTDIVIRNLQVKDRPLVKILG
;
A
#
# COMPACT_ATOMS: atom_id res chain seq x y z
N MET A 1 -27.29 8.87 -5.44
CA MET A 1 -27.52 8.87 -3.97
C MET A 1 -28.75 9.71 -3.60
N THR A 2 -29.26 9.64 -2.37
CA THR A 2 -30.35 10.55 -1.89
C THR A 2 -29.89 12.01 -1.83
N HIS A 3 -30.79 12.94 -1.54
CA HIS A 3 -30.48 14.38 -1.49
C HIS A 3 -29.36 14.70 -0.48
N PRO A 4 -28.34 15.48 -0.88
CA PRO A 4 -27.28 15.93 0.02
C PRO A 4 -27.76 17.04 0.96
N ILE A 5 -27.18 17.09 2.16
CA ILE A 5 -27.40 18.14 3.16
C ILE A 5 -26.71 19.44 2.73
N PHE A 6 -25.48 19.33 2.23
CA PHE A 6 -24.73 20.43 1.65
C PHE A 6 -24.21 20.05 0.27
N SER A 7 -24.31 20.97 -0.68
CA SER A 7 -23.80 20.82 -2.04
C SER A 7 -23.05 22.05 -2.48
N TYR A 8 -21.87 21.82 -3.02
CA TYR A 8 -21.01 22.85 -3.60
C TYR A 8 -20.67 22.45 -5.02
N ASN A 9 -20.77 23.40 -5.95
CA ASN A 9 -20.32 23.18 -7.33
C ASN A 9 -19.29 24.24 -7.71
N PRO A 10 -18.02 24.13 -7.26
CA PRO A 10 -17.02 25.18 -7.43
C PRO A 10 -16.80 25.64 -8.88
N GLY A 11 -16.94 24.73 -9.85
CA GLY A 11 -16.85 25.06 -11.27
C GLY A 11 -18.16 25.55 -11.92
N GLY A 12 -19.27 25.54 -11.19
CA GLY A 12 -20.57 25.99 -11.68
C GLY A 12 -20.77 27.50 -11.52
N GLY A 13 -21.63 28.09 -12.35
CA GLY A 13 -21.90 29.54 -12.31
C GLY A 13 -22.59 30.05 -11.03
N ALA A 14 -23.03 29.16 -10.14
CA ALA A 14 -23.68 29.50 -8.87
C ALA A 14 -22.72 29.46 -7.66
N PHE A 15 -21.44 29.14 -7.84
CA PHE A 15 -20.48 29.16 -6.74
C PHE A 15 -20.11 30.60 -6.38
N ASP A 16 -20.21 30.94 -5.09
CA ASP A 16 -19.91 32.29 -4.60
C ASP A 16 -18.40 32.57 -4.68
N PRO A 17 -17.95 33.51 -5.54
CA PRO A 17 -16.53 33.82 -5.68
C PRO A 17 -15.89 34.34 -4.38
N ARG A 18 -16.68 34.85 -3.42
CA ARG A 18 -16.18 35.31 -2.12
C ARG A 18 -15.64 34.17 -1.24
N LEU A 19 -15.99 32.92 -1.56
CA LEU A 19 -15.46 31.74 -0.89
C LEU A 19 -14.07 31.35 -1.41
N ILE A 20 -13.56 31.99 -2.47
CA ILE A 20 -12.23 31.76 -3.00
C ILE A 20 -11.25 32.72 -2.34
N GLN A 21 -10.19 32.17 -1.76
CA GLN A 21 -9.06 32.90 -1.20
C GLN A 21 -7.83 32.63 -2.07
N GLY A 22 -7.34 33.66 -2.73
CA GLY A 22 -6.24 33.55 -3.69
C GLY A 22 -6.45 34.41 -4.92
N ALA A 23 -5.36 34.82 -5.56
CA ALA A 23 -5.40 35.71 -6.71
C ALA A 23 -5.53 34.96 -8.05
N SER A 24 -5.23 33.65 -8.08
CA SER A 24 -5.06 32.91 -9.33
C SER A 24 -5.98 31.69 -9.38
N TRP A 25 -7.20 31.89 -9.88
CA TRP A 25 -8.13 30.80 -10.14
C TRP A 25 -8.67 30.86 -11.56
N ARG A 26 -9.09 29.69 -12.07
CA ARG A 26 -9.74 29.56 -13.38
C ARG A 26 -10.80 28.47 -13.34
N ARG A 27 -11.77 28.58 -14.23
CA ARG A 27 -12.71 27.51 -14.54
C ARG A 27 -12.10 26.61 -15.61
N ILE A 28 -12.22 25.31 -15.43
CA ILE A 28 -11.84 24.29 -16.42
C ILE A 28 -13.11 23.58 -16.87
N GLU A 29 -13.26 23.38 -18.18
CA GLU A 29 -14.31 22.54 -18.76
C GLU A 29 -13.67 21.32 -19.40
N HIS A 30 -14.11 20.13 -18.97
CA HIS A 30 -13.57 18.87 -19.47
C HIS A 30 -14.66 17.81 -19.46
N GLN A 31 -14.89 17.15 -20.60
CA GLN A 31 -15.90 16.08 -20.77
C GLN A 31 -17.30 16.48 -20.25
N GLY A 32 -17.73 17.71 -20.55
CA GLY A 32 -19.05 18.21 -20.16
C GLY A 32 -19.19 18.60 -18.68
N MET A 33 -18.12 18.52 -17.89
CA MET A 33 -18.09 19.00 -16.51
C MET A 33 -17.25 20.25 -16.36
N SER A 34 -17.69 21.16 -15.50
CA SER A 34 -16.94 22.36 -15.11
C SER A 34 -16.38 22.21 -13.70
N ALA A 35 -15.10 22.53 -13.53
CA ALA A 35 -14.39 22.53 -12.25
C ALA A 35 -13.72 23.88 -11.97
N LEU A 36 -13.48 24.14 -10.69
CA LEU A 36 -12.60 25.20 -10.22
C LEU A 36 -11.18 24.66 -10.10
N HIS A 37 -10.21 25.42 -10.61
CA HIS A 37 -8.79 25.18 -10.42
C HIS A 37 -8.12 26.41 -9.83
N LEU A 38 -7.27 26.18 -8.83
CA LEU A 38 -6.50 27.20 -8.09
C LEU A 38 -5.03 27.00 -8.44
N ALA A 39 -4.34 28.03 -8.93
CA ALA A 39 -2.98 27.88 -9.46
C ALA A 39 -1.87 28.04 -8.39
N GLY A 40 -2.16 28.69 -7.26
CA GLY A 40 -1.22 28.86 -6.16
C GLY A 40 -1.27 27.72 -5.14
N VAL A 41 -0.12 27.36 -4.56
CA VAL A 41 -0.03 26.40 -3.44
C VAL A 41 -0.65 26.91 -2.13
N ARG A 42 -1.00 28.20 -2.06
CA ARG A 42 -1.69 28.84 -0.93
C ARG A 42 -3.14 29.22 -1.26
N ASP A 43 -3.52 29.10 -2.52
CA ASP A 43 -4.86 29.43 -2.97
C ASP A 43 -5.81 28.29 -2.56
N HIS A 44 -6.97 28.64 -2.04
CA HIS A 44 -7.98 27.68 -1.57
C HIS A 44 -9.39 28.24 -1.70
N PHE A 45 -10.41 27.39 -1.59
CA PHE A 45 -11.79 27.80 -1.41
C PHE A 45 -12.39 27.19 -0.15
N ILE A 46 -13.36 27.91 0.42
CA ILE A 46 -13.97 27.60 1.71
C ILE A 46 -15.31 26.90 1.51
N LEU A 47 -15.55 25.86 2.30
CA LEU A 47 -16.82 25.16 2.44
C LEU A 47 -17.40 25.44 3.85
N PRO A 48 -18.33 26.40 3.99
CA PRO A 48 -18.79 26.88 5.29
C PRO A 48 -19.72 25.92 6.06
N GLY A 49 -20.18 24.85 5.42
CA GLY A 49 -21.04 23.84 6.04
C GLY A 49 -20.74 22.43 5.53
N HIS A 50 -20.73 21.45 6.43
CA HIS A 50 -20.43 20.05 6.14
C HIS A 50 -21.04 19.13 7.21
N THR A 51 -21.09 17.82 6.93
CA THR A 51 -21.60 16.80 7.88
C THR A 51 -20.49 15.97 8.53
N VAL A 52 -19.20 16.25 8.30
CA VAL A 52 -18.05 15.45 8.80
C VAL A 52 -18.05 15.21 10.33
N ASN A 53 -18.70 16.08 11.11
CA ASN A 53 -18.86 15.92 12.56
C ASN A 53 -20.08 15.08 12.98
N GLU A 54 -20.99 14.78 12.05
CA GLU A 54 -22.13 13.91 12.30
C GLU A 54 -21.69 12.48 12.61
N THR A 55 -22.48 11.78 13.43
CA THR A 55 -22.16 10.42 13.87
C THR A 55 -21.94 9.48 12.69
N ARG A 56 -22.71 9.65 11.62
CA ARG A 56 -22.63 8.89 10.37
C ARG A 56 -22.77 9.85 9.20
N GLY A 57 -22.15 9.51 8.08
CA GLY A 57 -22.31 10.29 6.87
C GLY A 57 -21.41 9.84 5.75
N ALA A 58 -21.49 10.61 4.67
CA ALA A 58 -20.65 10.46 3.51
C ALA A 58 -20.32 11.81 2.88
N LEU A 59 -19.23 11.83 2.14
CA LEU A 59 -18.80 12.94 1.30
C LEU A 59 -18.53 12.38 -0.09
N THR A 60 -18.98 13.06 -1.13
CA THR A 60 -18.60 12.76 -2.51
C THR A 60 -17.99 13.98 -3.17
N MET A 61 -16.99 13.80 -4.02
CA MET A 61 -16.45 14.87 -4.84
C MET A 61 -15.96 14.35 -6.19
N TRP A 62 -16.07 15.22 -7.20
CA TRP A 62 -15.44 14.98 -8.49
C TRP A 62 -14.13 15.75 -8.58
N VAL A 63 -13.06 15.03 -8.87
CA VAL A 63 -11.71 15.60 -8.98
C VAL A 63 -11.12 15.25 -10.32
N LEU A 64 -10.50 16.26 -10.96
CA LEU A 64 -9.75 16.12 -12.20
C LEU A 64 -8.28 16.42 -11.92
N PRO A 65 -7.40 15.41 -11.89
CA PRO A 65 -5.96 15.62 -11.84
C PRO A 65 -5.50 16.32 -13.12
N LEU A 66 -4.71 17.39 -12.98
CA LEU A 66 -4.10 18.09 -14.12
C LEU A 66 -2.73 17.54 -14.49
N GLN A 67 -2.23 16.60 -13.68
CA GLN A 67 -1.04 15.79 -13.89
C GLN A 67 -1.25 14.40 -13.30
N ASP A 68 -0.40 13.45 -13.67
CA ASP A 68 -0.45 12.11 -13.09
C ASP A 68 -0.02 12.18 -11.62
N LEU A 69 -0.80 11.54 -10.75
CA LEU A 69 -0.45 11.33 -9.35
C LEU A 69 -0.18 9.85 -9.17
N ALA A 70 1.08 9.53 -8.88
CA ALA A 70 1.57 8.19 -8.61
C ALA A 70 2.62 8.26 -7.49
N PRO A 71 2.88 7.16 -6.77
CA PRO A 71 3.99 7.14 -5.82
C PRO A 71 5.33 7.41 -6.48
N ALA A 72 6.20 8.12 -5.78
CA ALA A 72 7.51 8.55 -6.26
C ALA A 72 8.55 8.52 -5.13
N THR A 73 9.83 8.38 -5.51
CA THR A 73 10.94 8.48 -4.56
C THR A 73 11.11 9.91 -4.08
N HIS A 74 11.35 10.08 -2.79
CA HIS A 74 11.56 11.37 -2.17
C HIS A 74 13.02 11.56 -1.76
N TYR A 75 13.50 12.80 -1.91
CA TYR A 75 14.79 13.23 -1.38
C TYR A 75 14.56 14.35 -0.36
N PRO A 76 15.35 14.42 0.73
CA PRO A 76 15.22 15.48 1.73
C PRO A 76 15.21 16.91 1.11
N ALA A 77 15.95 17.11 0.01
CA ALA A 77 16.03 18.39 -0.69
C ALA A 77 14.69 18.88 -1.28
N HIS A 78 13.74 17.99 -1.59
CA HIS A 78 12.43 18.37 -2.11
C HIS A 78 11.63 19.23 -1.12
N ALA A 79 11.88 19.06 0.18
CA ALA A 79 11.16 19.76 1.23
C ALA A 79 11.69 21.19 1.51
N HIS A 80 12.82 21.60 0.92
CA HIS A 80 13.49 22.85 1.28
C HIS A 80 12.63 24.10 1.09
N SER A 81 11.90 24.20 -0.03
CA SER A 81 11.04 25.36 -0.33
C SER A 81 9.56 25.10 -0.05
N ASN A 82 9.16 23.83 0.01
CA ASN A 82 7.81 23.41 0.34
C ASN A 82 7.88 22.17 1.24
N PRO A 83 7.73 22.31 2.58
CA PRO A 83 7.76 21.16 3.48
C PRO A 83 6.61 20.17 3.25
N HIS A 84 5.57 20.57 2.51
CA HIS A 84 4.40 19.76 2.19
C HIS A 84 4.38 19.29 0.73
N PHE A 85 5.53 19.26 0.04
CA PHE A 85 5.60 18.95 -1.41
C PHE A 85 4.95 17.61 -1.80
N ALA A 86 4.96 16.64 -0.88
CA ALA A 86 4.41 15.31 -1.11
C ALA A 86 2.89 15.24 -0.91
N ASN A 87 2.27 16.27 -0.32
CA ASN A 87 0.85 16.27 0.03
C ASN A 87 0.02 17.01 -1.02
N PHE A 88 -0.81 16.25 -1.72
CA PHE A 88 -1.81 16.75 -2.65
C PHE A 88 -3.17 16.73 -1.95
N THR A 89 -3.47 17.79 -1.21
CA THR A 89 -4.68 17.86 -0.39
C THR A 89 -5.93 18.11 -1.23
N LEU A 90 -6.94 17.25 -1.07
CA LEU A 90 -8.24 17.40 -1.70
C LEU A 90 -9.17 18.24 -0.81
N LEU A 91 -9.18 17.94 0.49
CA LEU A 91 -10.01 18.64 1.47
C LEU A 91 -9.35 18.58 2.85
N SER A 92 -9.43 19.67 3.61
CA SER A 92 -8.90 19.75 4.98
C SER A 92 -9.76 20.64 5.86
N ASP A 93 -9.78 20.41 7.17
CA ASP A 93 -10.34 21.35 8.15
C ASP A 93 -9.35 22.45 8.59
N ARG A 94 -8.24 22.61 7.84
CA ARG A 94 -7.25 23.68 8.01
C ARG A 94 -7.15 24.54 6.77
N GLU A 95 -7.02 25.84 6.99
CA GLU A 95 -6.82 26.82 5.92
C GLU A 95 -5.50 26.60 5.18
N ASN A 96 -4.41 26.30 5.90
CA ASN A 96 -3.19 25.79 5.28
C ASN A 96 -3.38 24.32 4.89
N THR A 97 -3.95 24.07 3.72
CA THR A 97 -4.35 22.74 3.24
C THR A 97 -3.17 21.77 3.13
N GLY A 98 -1.94 22.24 2.97
CA GLY A 98 -0.74 21.39 2.89
C GLY A 98 -0.31 20.77 4.23
N ASP A 99 -0.66 21.41 5.35
CA ASP A 99 -0.32 20.97 6.72
C ASP A 99 -1.34 19.94 7.23
N VAL A 100 -1.31 18.77 6.58
CA VAL A 100 -2.22 17.66 6.89
C VAL A 100 -2.04 17.15 8.32
N ASP A 101 -0.85 17.24 8.91
CA ASP A 101 -0.60 16.77 10.28
C ASP A 101 -1.30 17.64 11.33
N ALA A 102 -1.41 18.95 11.10
CA ALA A 102 -2.18 19.85 11.94
C ALA A 102 -3.70 19.68 11.82
N ALA A 103 -4.18 19.11 10.71
CA ALA A 103 -5.60 18.89 10.44
C ALA A 103 -6.18 17.73 11.26
N GLN A 104 -7.40 17.90 11.78
CA GLN A 104 -8.15 16.79 12.36
C GLN A 104 -8.85 16.01 11.25
N PHE A 105 -9.39 16.70 10.24
CA PHE A 105 -9.89 16.07 9.03
C PHE A 105 -9.04 16.45 7.84
N ALA A 106 -8.58 15.45 7.11
CA ALA A 106 -7.93 15.64 5.82
C ALA A 106 -8.23 14.46 4.91
N MET A 107 -8.45 14.78 3.63
CA MET A 107 -8.48 13.86 2.50
C MET A 107 -7.39 14.32 1.54
N PHE A 108 -6.36 13.50 1.36
CA PHE A 108 -5.18 13.90 0.60
C PHE A 108 -4.52 12.70 -0.08
N TYR A 109 -3.89 12.98 -1.20
CA TYR A 109 -2.99 12.05 -1.87
C TYR A 109 -1.56 12.37 -1.42
N ASN A 110 -0.82 11.37 -0.97
CA ASN A 110 0.59 11.46 -0.63
C ASN A 110 1.43 10.71 -1.66
N THR A 111 2.55 11.30 -2.11
CA THR A 111 3.42 10.69 -3.13
C THR A 111 4.38 9.62 -2.59
N TYR A 112 4.39 9.29 -1.29
CA TYR A 112 5.05 8.09 -0.78
C TYR A 112 4.35 6.81 -1.28
N TRP A 113 5.03 5.66 -1.25
CA TRP A 113 4.42 4.39 -1.69
C TRP A 113 3.37 3.84 -0.72
N HIS A 114 3.53 4.11 0.57
CA HIS A 114 2.61 3.71 1.62
C HIS A 114 2.78 4.64 2.82
N PRO A 115 1.70 5.27 3.30
CA PRO A 115 0.35 5.33 2.72
C PRO A 115 0.24 6.32 1.53
N VAL A 116 -0.68 6.08 0.57
CA VAL A 116 -0.90 6.95 -0.61
C VAL A 116 -2.12 7.85 -0.43
N PHE A 117 -3.34 7.35 -0.66
CA PHE A 117 -4.56 8.15 -0.57
C PHE A 117 -5.16 7.99 0.81
N ILE A 118 -5.18 9.06 1.61
CA ILE A 118 -5.49 9.00 3.03
C ILE A 118 -6.71 9.87 3.31
N THR A 119 -7.65 9.32 4.07
CA THR A 119 -8.66 10.11 4.77
C THR A 119 -8.54 9.86 6.27
N LYS A 120 -8.50 10.93 7.07
CA LYS A 120 -8.32 10.83 8.52
C LYS A 120 -9.29 11.74 9.30
N PHE A 121 -9.54 11.35 10.55
CA PHE A 121 -10.40 12.05 11.52
C PHE A 121 -9.65 12.30 12.85
N HIS A 122 -8.35 12.49 12.78
CA HIS A 122 -7.48 12.73 13.93
C HIS A 122 -6.26 13.59 13.55
N ARG A 123 -5.82 14.43 14.50
CA ARG A 123 -4.60 15.23 14.37
C ARG A 123 -3.34 14.37 14.48
N GLY A 124 -2.30 14.72 13.73
CA GLY A 124 -0.99 14.06 13.78
C GLY A 124 -0.66 13.33 12.48
N SER A 125 0.55 12.75 12.48
CA SER A 125 1.10 12.02 11.35
C SER A 125 0.43 10.66 11.17
N PHE A 126 0.68 10.01 10.03
CA PHE A 126 0.27 8.61 9.84
C PHE A 126 0.79 7.68 10.95
N VAL A 127 2.04 7.88 11.38
CA VAL A 127 2.64 7.07 12.44
C VAL A 127 1.87 7.22 13.75
N ASP A 128 1.47 8.47 14.09
CA ASP A 128 0.65 8.75 15.26
C ASP A 128 -0.71 8.09 15.22
N MET A 129 -1.28 7.87 14.03
CA MET A 129 -2.60 7.28 13.88
C MET A 129 -2.58 5.75 13.92
N ALA A 130 -1.62 5.14 13.23
CA ALA A 130 -1.56 3.70 13.04
C ALA A 130 -0.89 2.96 14.21
N TRP A 131 0.15 3.55 14.82
CA TRP A 131 1.06 2.82 15.72
C TRP A 131 0.92 3.19 17.20
N ARG A 132 -0.32 3.39 17.66
CA ARG A 132 -0.65 3.62 19.08
C ARG A 132 -1.55 2.51 19.62
N PRO A 133 -1.52 2.22 20.94
CA PRO A 133 -2.38 1.21 21.57
C PRO A 133 -3.85 1.35 21.21
N ARG A 134 -4.33 2.59 21.10
CA ARG A 134 -5.64 2.90 20.55
C ARG A 134 -5.47 3.73 19.29
N GLN A 135 -5.71 3.09 18.15
CA GLN A 135 -5.57 3.71 16.85
C GLN A 135 -6.57 4.85 16.64
N ALA A 136 -6.17 5.82 15.83
CA ALA A 136 -7.05 6.85 15.33
C ALA A 136 -7.86 6.36 14.12
N ALA A 137 -8.98 7.02 13.85
CA ALA A 137 -9.82 6.73 12.69
C ALA A 137 -9.20 7.31 11.41
N PHE A 138 -8.80 6.43 10.49
CA PHE A 138 -8.30 6.74 9.16
C PHE A 138 -8.54 5.57 8.20
N ALA A 139 -8.54 5.86 6.90
CA ALA A 139 -8.42 4.85 5.86
C ALA A 139 -7.35 5.33 4.87
N SER A 140 -6.45 4.43 4.51
CA SER A 140 -5.42 4.71 3.51
C SER A 140 -5.42 3.66 2.42
N SER A 141 -5.41 4.09 1.17
CA SER A 141 -5.02 3.19 0.09
C SER A 141 -3.55 2.87 0.27
N ASN A 142 -3.18 1.60 0.13
CA ASN A 142 -1.78 1.21 0.13
C ASN A 142 -1.10 1.79 -1.12
N TYR A 143 -1.46 1.29 -2.31
CA TYR A 143 -1.15 1.92 -3.59
C TYR A 143 -2.38 2.68 -4.10
N PHE A 144 -2.22 3.69 -4.96
CA PHE A 144 -3.28 4.30 -5.78
C PHE A 144 -2.64 5.18 -6.86
N GLU A 145 -3.24 5.26 -8.05
CA GLU A 145 -2.84 6.19 -9.11
C GLU A 145 -4.03 7.02 -9.59
N MET A 146 -3.79 8.32 -9.82
CA MET A 146 -4.74 9.20 -10.50
C MET A 146 -4.14 9.67 -11.82
N ARG A 147 -4.76 9.26 -12.93
CA ARG A 147 -4.29 9.62 -14.27
C ARG A 147 -4.72 11.03 -14.62
N ARG A 148 -3.80 11.77 -15.25
CA ARG A 148 -4.03 13.12 -15.74
C ARG A 148 -5.26 13.17 -16.65
N LEU A 149 -6.09 14.18 -16.42
CA LEU A 149 -7.30 14.48 -17.18
C LEU A 149 -8.36 13.35 -17.17
N ASN A 150 -8.30 12.43 -16.21
CA ASN A 150 -9.41 11.53 -15.93
C ASN A 150 -10.22 12.05 -14.75
N TRP A 151 -11.54 12.08 -14.87
CA TRP A 151 -12.41 12.39 -13.74
C TRP A 151 -12.45 11.22 -12.77
N TYR A 152 -12.25 11.53 -11.48
CA TYR A 152 -12.42 10.60 -10.38
C TYR A 152 -13.61 11.03 -9.53
N HIS A 153 -14.55 10.12 -9.33
CA HIS A 153 -15.60 10.25 -8.33
C HIS A 153 -15.11 9.63 -7.03
N LEU A 154 -14.74 10.48 -6.07
CA LEU A 154 -14.22 10.04 -4.78
C LEU A 154 -15.34 10.09 -3.75
N CYS A 155 -15.49 9.03 -2.97
CA CYS A 155 -16.44 8.98 -1.87
C CYS A 155 -15.75 8.54 -0.58
N VAL A 156 -16.00 9.27 0.50
CA VAL A 156 -15.61 8.88 1.87
C VAL A 156 -16.88 8.60 2.65
N THR A 157 -16.92 7.50 3.37
CA THR A 157 -17.99 7.19 4.34
C THR A 157 -17.40 7.04 5.73
N TRP A 158 -18.14 7.45 6.75
CA TRP A 158 -17.70 7.31 8.15
C TRP A 158 -18.83 6.88 9.09
N ASP A 159 -18.42 6.13 10.12
CA ASP A 159 -19.20 5.86 11.34
C ASP A 159 -18.34 6.20 12.56
N ARG A 160 -18.56 7.38 13.14
CA ARG A 160 -17.75 7.90 14.26
C ARG A 160 -17.92 7.09 15.54
N SER A 161 -19.06 6.41 15.70
CA SER A 161 -19.32 5.57 16.88
C SER A 161 -18.45 4.32 16.90
N ARG A 162 -18.07 3.84 15.70
CA ARG A 162 -17.18 2.70 15.50
C ARG A 162 -15.74 3.11 15.17
N GLY A 163 -15.53 4.38 14.80
CA GLY A 163 -14.27 4.84 14.23
C GLY A 163 -14.02 4.28 12.82
N ALA A 164 -15.06 3.84 12.13
CA ALA A 164 -14.94 3.23 10.81
C ALA A 164 -14.89 4.28 9.72
N VAL A 165 -13.95 4.12 8.78
CA VAL A 165 -13.75 4.98 7.61
C VAL A 165 -13.59 4.10 6.39
N SER A 166 -14.18 4.49 5.26
CA SER A 166 -13.97 3.83 3.97
C SER A 166 -13.85 4.86 2.86
N VAL A 167 -13.04 4.56 1.85
CA VAL A 167 -12.79 5.42 0.70
C VAL A 167 -13.03 4.64 -0.58
N TYR A 168 -13.81 5.24 -1.47
CA TYR A 168 -14.13 4.71 -2.78
C TYR A 168 -13.60 5.64 -3.86
N ALA A 169 -13.11 5.06 -4.95
CA ALA A 169 -12.85 5.76 -6.20
C ALA A 169 -13.69 5.11 -7.30
N ASN A 170 -14.49 5.90 -8.01
CA ASN A 170 -15.39 5.45 -9.08
C ASN A 170 -16.33 4.29 -8.66
N GLY A 171 -16.73 4.28 -7.38
CA GLY A 171 -17.57 3.22 -6.81
C GLY A 171 -16.85 1.90 -6.53
N VAL A 172 -15.52 1.88 -6.54
CA VAL A 172 -14.67 0.77 -6.10
C VAL A 172 -14.08 1.12 -4.74
N LEU A 173 -14.19 0.23 -3.74
CA LEU A 173 -13.58 0.41 -2.43
C LEU A 173 -12.06 0.32 -2.55
N ILE A 174 -11.34 1.42 -2.30
CA ILE A 174 -9.87 1.48 -2.41
C ILE A 174 -9.16 1.48 -1.05
N ALA A 175 -9.87 1.86 0.02
CA ALA A 175 -9.33 1.90 1.37
C ALA A 175 -10.42 1.69 2.42
N ILE A 176 -10.07 1.03 3.51
CA ILE A 176 -10.93 0.84 4.68
C ILE A 176 -10.08 0.87 5.94
N GLN A 177 -10.66 1.33 7.05
CA GLN A 177 -10.08 1.21 8.39
C GLN A 177 -9.74 -0.25 8.71
N ASP A 178 -8.68 -0.47 9.52
CA ASP A 178 -8.33 -1.79 10.08
C ASP A 178 -9.56 -2.55 10.57
N THR A 179 -9.82 -3.70 9.96
CA THR A 179 -10.95 -4.58 10.27
C THR A 179 -10.64 -5.61 11.36
N THR A 180 -9.38 -5.70 11.78
CA THR A 180 -8.92 -6.60 12.86
C THR A 180 -8.96 -5.95 14.25
N ALA A 181 -9.22 -4.65 14.32
CA ALA A 181 -9.29 -3.92 15.58
C ALA A 181 -10.45 -4.40 16.46
N THR A 182 -10.17 -4.63 17.74
CA THR A 182 -11.16 -5.07 18.74
C THR A 182 -11.85 -3.92 19.48
N GLN A 183 -11.33 -2.70 19.32
CA GLN A 183 -11.85 -1.49 19.96
C GLN A 183 -12.16 -0.41 18.90
N PRO A 184 -13.16 0.47 19.14
CA PRO A 184 -13.42 1.60 18.27
C PRO A 184 -12.23 2.57 18.19
N HIS A 185 -11.90 2.96 16.96
CA HIS A 185 -10.85 3.93 16.67
C HIS A 185 -11.22 5.33 17.20
N VAL A 186 -10.20 6.08 17.62
CA VAL A 186 -10.37 7.43 18.17
C VAL A 186 -10.70 8.41 17.04
N THR A 187 -11.77 9.17 17.20
CA THR A 187 -12.10 10.30 16.32
C THR A 187 -12.01 11.61 17.10
N GLN A 188 -11.71 12.70 16.41
CA GLN A 188 -11.70 14.06 16.97
C GLN A 188 -12.67 14.97 16.20
N PRO A 189 -13.36 15.92 16.87
CA PRO A 189 -14.16 16.91 16.17
C PRO A 189 -13.30 17.74 15.21
N CYS A 190 -13.84 17.95 14.02
CA CYS A 190 -13.25 18.73 12.94
C CYS A 190 -13.66 20.20 13.08
N ALA A 191 -12.85 21.11 12.54
CA ALA A 191 -13.21 22.53 12.46
C ALA A 191 -14.54 22.74 11.70
N PRO A 192 -15.28 23.83 11.94
CA PRO A 192 -16.61 24.06 11.35
C PRO A 192 -16.58 24.38 9.84
N MET A 193 -15.40 24.65 9.29
CA MET A 193 -15.20 24.95 7.87
C MET A 193 -14.17 23.98 7.29
N LEU A 194 -14.36 23.63 6.02
CA LEU A 194 -13.39 22.87 5.25
C LEU A 194 -12.82 23.74 4.13
N TYR A 195 -11.62 23.38 3.70
CA TYR A 195 -10.81 24.10 2.74
C TYR A 195 -10.30 23.12 1.68
N ALA A 196 -10.35 23.52 0.42
CA ALA A 196 -9.85 22.75 -0.70
C ALA A 196 -9.02 23.65 -1.63
N GLY A 197 -7.90 23.13 -2.11
CA GLY A 197 -7.00 23.88 -2.98
C GLY A 197 -5.69 23.15 -3.20
N ASN A 198 -5.39 22.85 -4.46
CA ASN A 198 -4.13 22.29 -4.89
C ASN A 198 -3.91 22.57 -6.39
N PRO A 199 -2.72 23.04 -6.81
CA PRO A 199 -2.45 23.40 -8.21
C PRO A 199 -2.43 22.23 -9.20
N ALA A 200 -2.37 21.00 -8.71
CA ALA A 200 -2.44 19.82 -9.56
C ALA A 200 -3.87 19.26 -9.73
N LEU A 201 -4.88 19.87 -9.09
CA LEU A 201 -6.24 19.34 -9.03
C LEU A 201 -7.27 20.39 -9.45
N ALA A 202 -8.33 19.94 -10.10
CA ALA A 202 -9.54 20.74 -10.32
C ALA A 202 -10.75 20.05 -9.67
N TYR A 203 -11.66 20.86 -9.11
CA TYR A 203 -12.71 20.40 -8.20
C TYR A 203 -14.10 20.68 -8.76
N ALA A 204 -14.98 19.69 -8.75
CA ALA A 204 -16.38 19.81 -9.12
C ALA A 204 -17.27 19.03 -8.12
N LYS A 205 -18.53 19.49 -7.97
CA LYS A 205 -19.61 18.78 -7.27
C LYS A 205 -19.17 18.07 -5.97
N ILE A 206 -19.06 18.84 -4.89
CA ILE A 206 -18.76 18.34 -3.55
C ILE A 206 -20.07 18.26 -2.77
N ASN A 207 -20.47 17.06 -2.34
CA ASN A 207 -21.72 16.84 -1.63
C ASN A 207 -21.48 16.16 -0.28
N PHE A 208 -22.24 16.55 0.72
CA PHE A 208 -22.20 16.00 2.08
C PHE A 208 -23.55 15.36 2.42
N TYR A 209 -23.50 14.19 3.04
CA TYR A 209 -24.64 13.38 3.44
C TYR A 209 -24.55 13.05 4.93
N ASP A 210 -25.69 12.82 5.57
CA ASP A 210 -25.87 12.42 6.96
C ASP A 210 -26.11 10.91 7.13
N LYS A 211 -26.02 10.16 6.02
CA LYS A 211 -26.15 8.71 5.97
C LYS A 211 -24.95 8.07 5.27
N ILE A 212 -24.72 6.80 5.57
CA ILE A 212 -23.75 5.96 4.84
C ILE A 212 -24.52 5.32 3.66
N PRO A 213 -24.23 5.71 2.40
CA PRO A 213 -24.83 5.06 1.24
C PRO A 213 -24.31 3.63 1.09
N ALA A 214 -25.11 2.75 0.49
CA ALA A 214 -24.67 1.41 0.12
C ALA A 214 -23.62 1.48 -1.03
N PRO A 215 -22.66 0.54 -1.13
CA PRO A 215 -21.67 0.52 -2.20
C PRO A 215 -22.28 0.61 -3.61
N GLU A 216 -23.44 0.00 -3.83
CA GLU A 216 -24.19 0.03 -5.08
C GLU A 216 -24.74 1.42 -5.38
N GLU A 217 -25.18 2.17 -4.36
CA GLU A 217 -25.61 3.57 -4.51
C GLU A 217 -24.42 4.47 -4.91
N ILE A 218 -23.22 4.21 -4.35
CA ILE A 218 -21.99 4.96 -4.68
C ILE A 218 -21.59 4.70 -6.13
N ARG A 219 -21.60 3.43 -6.55
CA ARG A 219 -21.30 3.03 -7.93
C ARG A 219 -22.33 3.57 -8.92
N ALA A 220 -23.62 3.51 -8.59
CA ALA A 220 -24.67 4.07 -9.43
C ALA A 220 -24.54 5.59 -9.60
N ASP A 221 -24.09 6.30 -8.57
CA ASP A 221 -23.84 7.75 -8.63
C ASP A 221 -22.70 8.09 -9.61
N PHE A 222 -21.59 7.34 -9.57
CA PHE A 222 -20.51 7.46 -10.55
C PHE A 222 -21.01 7.19 -11.97
N LEU A 223 -21.73 6.08 -12.18
CA LEU A 223 -22.23 5.65 -13.49
C LEU A 223 -23.36 6.54 -14.04
N SER A 224 -23.96 7.40 -13.21
CA SER A 224 -24.96 8.38 -13.67
C SER A 224 -24.39 9.43 -14.64
N ARG A 225 -23.07 9.50 -14.77
CA ARG A 225 -22.34 10.38 -15.68
C ARG A 225 -21.49 9.60 -16.68
N PRO A 226 -22.11 8.88 -17.65
CA PRO A 226 -21.38 8.05 -18.60
C PRO A 226 -20.35 8.86 -19.43
N GLU A 227 -20.54 10.16 -19.59
CA GLU A 227 -19.66 11.05 -20.36
C GLU A 227 -18.25 11.22 -19.76
N VAL A 228 -18.09 10.98 -18.46
CA VAL A 228 -16.79 11.11 -17.76
C VAL A 228 -16.18 9.76 -17.36
N VAL A 229 -16.84 8.64 -17.67
CA VAL A 229 -16.36 7.30 -17.33
C VAL A 229 -15.20 6.91 -18.26
N ASN A 230 -13.99 6.85 -17.72
CA ASN A 230 -12.85 6.25 -18.41
C ASN A 230 -12.81 4.73 -18.15
N LYS A 231 -12.97 3.93 -19.21
CA LYS A 231 -13.03 2.46 -19.12
C LYS A 231 -11.73 1.83 -18.63
N ASP A 232 -10.58 2.34 -19.05
CA ASP A 232 -9.28 1.79 -18.66
C ASP A 232 -9.00 2.05 -17.18
N THR A 233 -9.33 3.26 -16.69
CA THR A 233 -9.26 3.56 -15.26
C THR A 233 -10.22 2.69 -14.46
N GLN A 234 -11.46 2.50 -14.93
CA GLN A 234 -12.41 1.64 -14.22
C GLN A 234 -11.92 0.19 -14.15
N ALA A 235 -11.49 -0.37 -15.28
CA ALA A 235 -10.94 -1.72 -15.34
C ALA A 235 -9.69 -1.87 -14.46
N PHE A 236 -8.83 -0.85 -14.40
CA PHE A 236 -7.69 -0.82 -13.50
C PHE A 236 -8.12 -0.88 -12.03
N LEU A 237 -9.11 -0.08 -11.60
CA LEU A 237 -9.60 -0.08 -10.23
C LEU A 237 -10.25 -1.41 -9.84
N GLU A 238 -11.14 -1.93 -10.69
CA GLU A 238 -11.82 -3.21 -10.46
C GLU A 238 -10.83 -4.38 -10.40
N LYS A 239 -9.86 -4.40 -11.33
CA LYS A 239 -8.79 -5.38 -11.29
C LYS A 239 -8.01 -5.26 -9.98
N THR A 240 -7.48 -4.08 -9.67
CA THR A 240 -6.51 -3.84 -8.58
C THR A 240 -7.13 -4.02 -7.19
N TYR A 241 -8.37 -3.58 -6.97
CA TYR A 241 -8.99 -3.51 -5.64
C TYR A 241 -10.15 -4.49 -5.42
N GLU A 242 -10.68 -5.10 -6.48
CA GLU A 242 -11.74 -6.11 -6.40
C GLU A 242 -11.28 -7.48 -6.94
N GLY A 243 -10.02 -7.62 -7.36
CA GLY A 243 -9.49 -8.87 -7.90
C GLY A 243 -10.21 -9.32 -9.18
N ALA A 244 -10.76 -8.39 -9.96
CA ALA A 244 -11.49 -8.72 -11.17
C ALA A 244 -10.53 -9.27 -12.25
N GLY A 245 -10.83 -10.46 -12.77
CA GLY A 245 -10.12 -11.03 -13.93
C GLY A 245 -8.65 -11.36 -13.70
N LEU A 246 -8.26 -11.75 -12.47
CA LEU A 246 -6.89 -12.18 -12.20
C LEU A 246 -6.52 -13.44 -13.02
N PRO A 247 -5.40 -13.43 -13.75
CA PRO A 247 -5.07 -14.53 -14.64
C PRO A 247 -4.49 -15.72 -13.87
N ALA A 248 -4.74 -16.92 -14.38
CA ALA A 248 -4.11 -18.13 -13.86
C ALA A 248 -2.59 -18.06 -14.04
N PHE A 249 -1.85 -18.51 -13.04
CA PHE A 249 -0.43 -18.72 -13.09
C PHE A 249 -0.16 -20.16 -13.53
N ALA A 250 0.40 -20.30 -14.73
CA ALA A 250 0.85 -21.57 -15.26
C ALA A 250 2.26 -21.38 -15.79
N TRP A 251 3.25 -21.83 -15.02
CA TRP A 251 4.63 -21.83 -15.44
C TRP A 251 5.25 -23.21 -15.27
N LYS A 252 6.00 -23.61 -16.30
CA LYS A 252 6.93 -24.73 -16.26
C LYS A 252 8.15 -24.32 -17.08
N PRO A 253 9.37 -24.61 -16.61
CA PRO A 253 10.55 -24.32 -17.40
C PRO A 253 10.49 -25.16 -18.69
N ALA A 254 10.77 -24.53 -19.82
CA ALA A 254 10.89 -25.27 -21.07
C ALA A 254 12.06 -26.27 -20.98
N PRO A 255 11.95 -27.48 -21.55
CA PRO A 255 13.06 -28.44 -21.57
C PRO A 255 14.32 -27.80 -22.17
N GLY A 256 15.46 -27.98 -21.50
CA GLY A 256 16.74 -27.41 -21.97
C GLY A 256 16.90 -25.91 -21.78
N ALA A 257 15.96 -25.21 -21.14
CA ALA A 257 16.01 -23.76 -20.96
C ALA A 257 17.07 -23.28 -19.94
N GLY A 258 17.91 -24.17 -19.39
CA GLY A 258 19.03 -23.80 -18.51
C GLY A 258 18.69 -23.63 -17.02
N TRP A 259 17.44 -23.88 -16.62
CA TRP A 259 17.05 -23.86 -15.21
C TRP A 259 17.68 -25.03 -14.44
N ARG A 260 18.20 -24.75 -13.24
CA ARG A 260 18.70 -25.76 -12.31
C ARG A 260 17.96 -25.70 -10.98
N ASP A 261 17.87 -26.83 -10.29
CA ASP A 261 17.36 -26.90 -8.91
C ASP A 261 18.45 -26.41 -7.95
N ALA A 262 18.32 -25.18 -7.47
CA ALA A 262 19.35 -24.53 -6.65
C ALA A 262 19.15 -24.75 -5.15
N LEU A 263 17.90 -24.88 -4.68
CA LEU A 263 17.58 -25.21 -3.30
C LEU A 263 16.27 -26.00 -3.23
N SER A 264 16.20 -27.03 -2.40
CA SER A 264 14.98 -27.77 -2.13
C SER A 264 14.97 -28.25 -0.68
N LEU A 265 14.11 -27.66 0.14
CA LEU A 265 14.01 -27.94 1.57
C LEU A 265 12.56 -28.28 1.94
N PRO A 266 12.30 -29.41 2.61
CA PRO A 266 10.96 -29.68 3.14
C PRO A 266 10.59 -28.71 4.26
N MET A 267 11.58 -28.11 4.94
CA MET A 267 11.43 -27.18 6.08
C MET A 267 10.72 -27.83 7.26
N ASN A 268 11.00 -29.10 7.54
CA ASN A 268 10.41 -29.84 8.67
C ASN A 268 11.46 -30.61 9.48
N ARG A 269 12.74 -30.27 9.30
CA ARG A 269 13.88 -30.84 10.00
C ARG A 269 14.82 -29.74 10.45
N ASP A 270 15.47 -29.90 11.60
CA ASP A 270 16.38 -28.88 12.14
C ASP A 270 17.54 -28.60 11.19
N GLU A 271 17.99 -29.59 10.42
CA GLU A 271 19.05 -29.43 9.43
C GLU A 271 18.64 -28.50 8.27
N ASP A 272 17.35 -28.36 7.97
CA ASP A 272 16.87 -27.43 6.94
C ASP A 272 17.19 -25.98 7.33
N MET A 273 17.24 -25.69 8.64
CA MET A 273 17.56 -24.35 9.14
C MET A 273 19.03 -23.97 8.96
N LEU A 274 19.92 -24.95 8.72
CA LEU A 274 21.34 -24.68 8.39
C LEU A 274 21.49 -23.94 7.06
N ALA A 275 20.51 -24.05 6.17
CA ALA A 275 20.48 -23.30 4.92
C ALA A 275 20.21 -21.80 5.13
N PHE A 276 19.88 -21.37 6.35
CA PHE A 276 19.52 -19.99 6.65
C PHE A 276 20.44 -19.33 7.68
N PHE A 277 20.55 -18.01 7.55
CA PHE A 277 20.93 -17.12 8.63
C PHE A 277 19.66 -16.51 9.23
N HIS A 278 19.45 -16.72 10.52
CA HIS A 278 18.32 -16.17 11.26
C HIS A 278 18.70 -14.80 11.84
N GLN A 279 17.99 -13.76 11.42
CA GLN A 279 18.20 -12.38 11.85
C GLN A 279 16.94 -11.84 12.54
N GLY A 280 17.07 -11.27 13.75
CA GLY A 280 15.94 -10.80 14.57
C GLY A 280 15.09 -11.93 15.15
N GLY A 281 14.19 -11.63 16.10
CA GLY A 281 13.10 -12.53 16.54
C GLY A 281 13.43 -14.01 16.80
N VAL A 282 14.65 -14.32 17.28
CA VAL A 282 15.23 -15.68 17.20
C VAL A 282 14.45 -16.78 17.94
N THR A 283 13.71 -16.42 18.99
CA THR A 283 12.97 -17.37 19.84
C THR A 283 11.63 -17.81 19.23
N GLY A 284 11.17 -17.14 18.17
CA GLY A 284 9.85 -17.37 17.58
C GLY A 284 9.79 -18.53 16.56
N THR A 285 10.92 -19.13 16.21
CA THR A 285 10.99 -20.17 15.16
C THR A 285 11.07 -21.56 15.78
N THR A 286 10.22 -22.47 15.34
CA THR A 286 10.19 -23.86 15.80
C THR A 286 9.98 -24.80 14.63
N VAL A 287 10.87 -25.76 14.46
CA VAL A 287 10.72 -26.82 13.46
C VAL A 287 9.74 -27.86 13.97
N THR A 288 8.79 -28.26 13.13
CA THR A 288 7.79 -29.29 13.44
C THR A 288 7.68 -30.27 12.28
N PRO A 289 7.08 -31.47 12.48
CA PRO A 289 6.85 -32.41 11.37
C PRO A 289 6.01 -31.83 10.22
N GLU A 290 5.16 -30.85 10.52
CA GLU A 290 4.30 -30.19 9.53
C GLU A 290 5.05 -29.11 8.71
N GLY A 291 6.10 -28.52 9.28
CA GLY A 291 6.85 -27.41 8.71
C GLY A 291 7.53 -26.55 9.78
N THR A 292 8.23 -25.50 9.36
CA THR A 292 8.85 -24.53 10.25
C THR A 292 7.80 -23.49 10.63
N ARG A 293 7.42 -23.47 11.91
CA ARG A 293 6.50 -22.48 12.46
C ARG A 293 7.27 -21.24 12.89
N VAL A 294 6.75 -20.07 12.55
CA VAL A 294 7.24 -18.77 13.00
C VAL A 294 6.11 -18.06 13.73
N VAL A 295 6.36 -17.76 15.01
CA VAL A 295 5.48 -16.99 15.88
C VAL A 295 6.21 -15.72 16.31
N THR A 296 5.58 -14.58 16.10
CA THR A 296 6.13 -13.28 16.49
C THR A 296 5.27 -12.65 17.60
N PRO A 297 5.84 -11.73 18.40
CA PRO A 297 5.11 -11.05 19.47
C PRO A 297 3.81 -10.40 18.99
N THR A 298 2.82 -10.37 19.88
CA THR A 298 1.55 -9.70 19.71
C THR A 298 1.70 -8.17 19.64
N LEU A 299 0.61 -7.49 19.29
CA LEU A 299 0.58 -6.02 19.26
C LEU A 299 0.70 -5.41 20.67
N ASP A 300 0.10 -6.04 21.68
CA ASP A 300 0.21 -5.58 23.06
C ASP A 300 1.65 -5.68 23.56
N GLU A 301 2.35 -6.78 23.25
CA GLU A 301 3.77 -6.92 23.55
C GLU A 301 4.61 -5.85 22.83
N TYR A 302 4.32 -5.57 21.55
CA TYR A 302 4.96 -4.47 20.82
C TYR A 302 4.79 -3.13 21.56
N TYR A 303 3.57 -2.77 21.96
CA TYR A 303 3.29 -1.51 22.66
C TYR A 303 3.88 -1.45 24.07
N ASN A 304 4.08 -2.58 24.73
CA ASN A 304 4.78 -2.68 26.02
C ASN A 304 6.31 -2.59 25.90
N GLY A 305 6.83 -2.16 24.75
CA GLY A 305 8.24 -1.84 24.56
C GLY A 305 9.11 -2.99 24.05
N PHE A 306 8.52 -4.11 23.60
CA PHE A 306 9.31 -5.22 23.05
C PHE A 306 10.16 -4.80 21.85
N HIS A 307 9.70 -3.85 21.03
CA HIS A 307 10.45 -3.30 19.90
C HIS A 307 11.72 -2.52 20.30
N LEU A 308 11.87 -2.17 21.58
CA LEU A 308 13.05 -1.50 22.13
C LEU A 308 14.12 -2.50 22.60
N VAL A 309 13.76 -3.78 22.76
CA VAL A 309 14.71 -4.85 23.10
C VAL A 309 15.63 -5.12 21.90
N LYS A 310 16.91 -5.37 22.15
CA LYS A 310 17.89 -5.69 21.11
C LYS A 310 18.44 -7.11 21.28
N PRO A 311 18.48 -7.93 20.22
CA PRO A 311 17.90 -7.68 18.88
C PRO A 311 16.37 -7.55 18.93
N ASP A 312 15.78 -6.78 18.01
CA ASP A 312 14.32 -6.54 17.99
C ASP A 312 13.57 -7.87 17.84
N PRO A 313 12.83 -8.31 18.87
CA PRO A 313 12.14 -9.60 18.87
C PRO A 313 10.83 -9.56 18.07
N THR A 314 10.37 -8.37 17.66
CA THR A 314 9.06 -8.19 17.03
C THR A 314 9.04 -8.55 15.55
N ARG A 315 10.19 -8.97 15.01
CA ARG A 315 10.40 -9.17 13.57
C ARG A 315 11.63 -10.02 13.31
N MET A 316 11.59 -10.80 12.24
CA MET A 316 12.67 -11.71 11.87
C MET A 316 12.84 -11.87 10.36
N TYR A 317 13.98 -12.42 9.97
CA TYR A 317 14.30 -12.90 8.63
C TYR A 317 14.92 -14.30 8.73
N LEU A 318 14.61 -15.14 7.74
CA LEU A 318 15.35 -16.32 7.37
C LEU A 318 16.03 -16.06 6.02
N TRP A 319 17.29 -15.59 6.05
CA TRP A 319 18.08 -15.32 4.84
C TRP A 319 18.75 -16.59 4.33
N SER A 320 18.63 -16.91 3.04
CA SER A 320 19.35 -18.05 2.46
C SER A 320 20.86 -17.82 2.56
N ARG A 321 21.63 -18.79 3.05
CA ARG A 321 23.10 -18.66 3.14
C ARG A 321 23.79 -18.60 1.79
N GLN A 322 23.17 -19.15 0.76
CA GLN A 322 23.64 -19.05 -0.62
C GLN A 322 22.93 -17.91 -1.36
N THR A 323 23.62 -17.38 -2.37
CA THR A 323 23.07 -16.47 -3.37
C THR A 323 22.54 -17.25 -4.58
N PHE A 324 21.69 -16.58 -5.36
CA PHE A 324 21.14 -17.07 -6.62
C PHE A 324 21.45 -16.05 -7.72
N GLU A 325 21.50 -16.50 -8.98
CA GLU A 325 21.91 -15.65 -10.10
C GLU A 325 21.02 -15.82 -11.34
N GLY A 326 20.76 -14.68 -11.99
CA GLY A 326 19.95 -14.56 -13.19
C GLY A 326 18.46 -14.63 -12.89
N ASP A 327 17.76 -15.42 -13.68
CA ASP A 327 16.33 -15.65 -13.51
C ASP A 327 16.10 -16.52 -12.29
N LEU A 328 14.97 -16.29 -11.62
CA LEU A 328 14.69 -16.90 -10.33
C LEU A 328 13.26 -17.40 -10.28
N TYR A 329 13.09 -18.65 -9.90
CA TYR A 329 11.81 -19.20 -9.50
C TYR A 329 11.92 -19.65 -8.05
N ALA A 330 10.98 -19.22 -7.21
CA ALA A 330 10.88 -19.69 -5.84
C ALA A 330 9.44 -20.09 -5.54
N SER A 331 9.24 -21.19 -4.82
CA SER A 331 7.93 -21.58 -4.34
C SER A 331 7.99 -22.22 -2.98
N PHE A 332 6.98 -21.98 -2.15
CA PHE A 332 6.80 -22.67 -0.88
C PHE A 332 5.32 -22.71 -0.53
N GLU A 333 4.97 -23.55 0.43
CA GLU A 333 3.63 -23.61 0.99
C GLU A 333 3.62 -22.93 2.35
N PHE A 334 2.53 -22.23 2.66
CA PHE A 334 2.33 -21.62 3.98
C PHE A 334 0.92 -21.85 4.51
N LYS A 335 0.80 -21.84 5.84
CA LYS A 335 -0.45 -21.97 6.57
C LYS A 335 -0.50 -20.95 7.69
N LEU A 336 -1.58 -20.19 7.75
CA LEU A 336 -1.82 -19.17 8.79
C LEU A 336 -2.54 -19.82 9.97
N ASN A 337 -2.03 -19.63 11.19
CA ASN A 337 -2.68 -20.13 12.41
C ASN A 337 -3.49 -19.04 13.13
N SER A 338 -3.19 -17.76 12.86
CA SER A 338 -3.93 -16.62 13.38
C SER A 338 -4.02 -15.49 12.35
N HIS A 339 -5.03 -14.63 12.50
CA HIS A 339 -5.14 -13.37 11.79
C HIS A 339 -4.21 -12.30 12.39
N GLY A 340 -3.84 -11.33 11.55
CA GLY A 340 -2.90 -10.27 11.87
C GLY A 340 -1.47 -10.58 11.43
N GLY A 341 -0.70 -9.53 11.20
CA GLY A 341 0.72 -9.63 10.89
C GLY A 341 1.07 -9.25 9.45
N LEU A 342 2.37 -9.31 9.15
CA LEU A 342 2.93 -9.05 7.82
C LEU A 342 4.00 -10.09 7.53
N CYS A 343 3.89 -10.79 6.40
CA CYS A 343 4.96 -11.64 5.89
C CYS A 343 5.46 -11.16 4.53
N LEU A 344 6.78 -11.22 4.36
CA LEU A 344 7.45 -10.78 3.14
C LEU A 344 8.28 -11.93 2.57
N PHE A 345 8.29 -12.03 1.25
CA PHE A 345 9.28 -12.77 0.49
C PHE A 345 10.24 -11.78 -0.18
N MET A 346 11.53 -11.92 0.11
CA MET A 346 12.61 -11.11 -0.47
C MET A 346 13.27 -11.91 -1.58
N ALA A 347 13.54 -11.27 -2.71
CA ALA A 347 14.23 -11.86 -3.85
C ALA A 347 15.32 -10.91 -4.37
N GLN A 348 16.37 -11.50 -4.95
CA GLN A 348 17.51 -10.75 -5.53
C GLN A 348 18.13 -9.77 -4.53
N ALA A 349 18.25 -10.18 -3.26
CA ALA A 349 18.77 -9.34 -2.19
C ALA A 349 20.30 -9.32 -2.18
N ALA A 350 20.89 -8.18 -2.52
CA ALA A 350 22.33 -8.00 -2.60
C ALA A 350 22.73 -6.61 -2.09
N GLY A 351 24.02 -6.38 -1.88
CA GLY A 351 24.53 -5.02 -1.68
C GLY A 351 24.24 -4.12 -2.87
N MET A 352 24.43 -2.81 -2.70
CA MET A 352 24.08 -1.81 -3.73
C MET A 352 24.78 -2.05 -5.08
N GLN A 353 25.95 -2.68 -5.09
CA GLN A 353 26.70 -3.02 -6.31
C GLN A 353 26.48 -4.48 -6.76
N GLY A 354 25.70 -5.26 -6.02
CA GLY A 354 25.47 -6.69 -6.28
C GLY A 354 26.38 -7.64 -5.53
N GLU A 355 27.15 -7.13 -4.56
CA GLU A 355 27.96 -7.92 -3.66
C GLU A 355 27.12 -8.75 -2.67
N ASP A 356 27.75 -9.78 -2.09
CA ASP A 356 27.13 -10.62 -1.06
C ASP A 356 27.18 -9.86 0.27
N PHE A 357 26.10 -9.15 0.60
CA PHE A 357 26.05 -8.33 1.80
C PHE A 357 26.18 -9.15 3.10
N MET A 358 25.88 -10.46 3.09
CA MET A 358 26.02 -11.31 4.28
C MET A 358 27.46 -11.74 4.51
N LYS A 359 28.28 -11.75 3.46
CA LYS A 359 29.71 -12.01 3.54
C LYS A 359 30.53 -10.74 3.71
N ASP A 360 30.17 -9.69 2.99
CA ASP A 360 31.01 -8.51 2.81
C ASP A 360 30.71 -7.41 3.83
N TYR A 361 29.52 -7.41 4.47
CA TYR A 361 29.14 -6.46 5.52
C TYR A 361 29.06 -7.14 6.89
N PHE A 362 28.96 -6.32 7.96
CA PHE A 362 28.67 -6.85 9.29
C PHE A 362 27.29 -7.49 9.32
N LEU A 363 27.23 -8.74 9.79
CA LEU A 363 25.95 -9.43 10.00
C LEU A 363 25.09 -8.64 10.98
N ARG A 364 23.92 -8.25 10.50
CA ARG A 364 22.92 -7.56 11.31
C ARG A 364 22.21 -8.57 12.19
N SER A 365 21.97 -8.20 13.44
CA SER A 365 21.29 -9.07 14.42
C SER A 365 19.82 -8.71 14.60
N ASP A 366 19.40 -7.49 14.27
CA ASP A 366 18.01 -7.07 14.39
C ASP A 366 17.19 -7.29 13.12
N GLY A 367 15.90 -7.54 13.27
CA GLY A 367 15.02 -7.79 12.14
C GLY A 367 14.47 -6.51 11.50
N SER A 368 15.12 -5.34 11.60
CA SER A 368 14.60 -4.07 11.08
C SER A 368 14.31 -4.09 9.58
N MET A 369 13.34 -3.28 9.13
CA MET A 369 13.12 -3.02 7.70
C MET A 369 14.20 -2.10 7.12
N SER A 370 14.85 -1.25 7.93
CA SER A 370 15.81 -0.24 7.45
C SER A 370 16.90 -0.85 6.57
N MET A 371 17.39 -2.02 6.99
CA MET A 371 18.35 -2.83 6.25
C MET A 371 17.93 -3.07 4.79
N VAL A 372 16.70 -3.51 4.55
CA VAL A 372 16.23 -3.93 3.22
C VAL A 372 15.66 -2.78 2.40
N CYS A 373 15.25 -1.65 3.01
CA CYS A 373 14.54 -0.61 2.27
C CYS A 373 15.13 0.80 2.37
N TRP A 374 16.05 1.08 3.29
CA TRP A 374 16.58 2.43 3.53
C TRP A 374 18.11 2.50 3.67
N GLU A 375 18.81 1.37 3.67
CA GLU A 375 20.27 1.29 3.85
C GLU A 375 20.97 0.84 2.56
N ASP A 376 21.84 -0.16 2.66
CA ASP A 376 22.84 -0.56 1.65
C ASP A 376 22.48 -1.87 0.92
N VAL A 377 21.23 -2.33 1.04
CA VAL A 377 20.73 -3.54 0.37
C VAL A 377 19.65 -3.18 -0.65
N ARG A 378 19.80 -3.71 -1.86
CA ARG A 378 18.78 -3.70 -2.92
C ARG A 378 18.06 -5.04 -2.99
N ASN A 379 16.77 -5.03 -3.30
CA ASN A 379 15.94 -6.24 -3.41
C ASN A 379 14.61 -5.91 -4.10
N TYR A 380 13.93 -6.96 -4.55
CA TYR A 380 12.47 -6.94 -4.63
C TYR A 380 11.93 -7.58 -3.35
N HIS A 381 10.93 -6.96 -2.74
CA HIS A 381 10.19 -7.61 -1.68
C HIS A 381 8.71 -7.64 -1.99
N TRP A 382 8.11 -8.78 -1.73
CA TRP A 382 6.68 -9.01 -1.86
C TRP A 382 6.08 -9.24 -0.48
N GLU A 383 5.27 -8.30 -0.03
CA GLU A 383 4.35 -8.44 1.08
C GLU A 383 3.20 -9.36 0.65
N PHE A 384 3.33 -10.67 0.87
CA PHE A 384 2.38 -11.69 0.40
C PHE A 384 1.26 -11.99 1.40
N TYR A 385 1.43 -11.61 2.66
CA TYR A 385 0.41 -11.68 3.71
C TYR A 385 0.39 -10.35 4.44
N ARG A 386 -0.72 -9.61 4.33
CA ARG A 386 -0.88 -8.22 4.77
C ARG A 386 -2.14 -8.06 5.63
N GLU A 387 -2.02 -8.35 6.93
CA GLU A 387 -3.06 -8.09 7.92
C GLU A 387 -2.56 -7.18 9.05
N MET A 388 -1.61 -6.29 8.73
CA MET A 388 -1.22 -5.22 9.65
C MET A 388 -2.26 -4.13 9.71
N LEU A 389 -2.26 -3.44 10.84
CA LEU A 389 -3.23 -2.44 11.26
C LEU A 389 -3.18 -1.13 10.45
N ASP A 390 -2.20 -0.99 9.58
CA ASP A 390 -2.00 0.13 8.68
C ASP A 390 -2.23 -0.26 7.21
N THR A 391 -2.58 -1.52 6.94
CA THR A 391 -2.84 -2.05 5.60
C THR A 391 -4.32 -2.36 5.39
N ARG A 392 -4.75 -2.41 4.13
CA ARG A 392 -6.07 -2.94 3.79
C ARG A 392 -6.12 -4.45 4.07
N ASN A 393 -6.97 -4.84 5.03
CA ASN A 393 -7.03 -6.20 5.58
C ASN A 393 -8.46 -6.78 5.65
N ASP A 394 -9.45 -6.15 4.99
CA ASP A 394 -10.80 -6.71 4.80
C ASP A 394 -10.80 -7.89 3.80
N LEU A 395 -9.82 -7.89 2.90
CA LEU A 395 -9.55 -8.84 1.84
C LEU A 395 -8.05 -9.13 1.76
N VAL A 396 -7.69 -10.23 1.10
CA VAL A 396 -6.30 -10.55 0.78
C VAL A 396 -5.70 -9.44 -0.09
N SER A 397 -4.62 -8.82 0.37
CA SER A 397 -3.88 -7.80 -0.39
C SER A 397 -2.40 -8.14 -0.50
N HIS A 398 -1.79 -7.68 -1.59
CA HIS A 398 -0.39 -7.91 -1.97
C HIS A 398 0.26 -6.58 -2.33
N GLY A 399 1.50 -6.39 -1.91
CA GLY A 399 2.33 -5.25 -2.31
C GLY A 399 3.73 -5.74 -2.69
N MET A 400 4.24 -5.30 -3.83
CA MET A 400 5.63 -5.56 -4.21
C MET A 400 6.37 -4.25 -4.44
N ILE A 401 7.54 -4.14 -3.82
CA ILE A 401 8.36 -2.94 -3.82
C ILE A 401 9.77 -3.29 -4.25
N LYS A 402 10.38 -2.41 -5.05
CA LYS A 402 11.80 -2.43 -5.39
C LYS A 402 12.57 -1.44 -4.50
N ASN A 403 13.56 -1.95 -3.79
CA ASN A 403 14.38 -1.22 -2.83
C ASN A 403 15.80 -0.94 -3.37
N PRO A 404 16.47 0.12 -2.88
CA PRO A 404 16.03 1.05 -1.81
C PRO A 404 15.20 2.25 -2.31
N TRP A 405 14.81 2.26 -3.58
CA TRP A 405 14.06 3.38 -4.18
C TRP A 405 12.60 3.50 -3.67
N LEU A 406 12.14 2.51 -2.90
CA LEU A 406 10.75 2.39 -2.43
C LEU A 406 9.75 2.46 -3.58
N LYS A 407 10.11 1.91 -4.74
CA LYS A 407 9.26 1.94 -5.93
C LYS A 407 8.22 0.82 -5.82
N PRO A 408 6.92 1.12 -5.68
CA PRO A 408 5.90 0.08 -5.81
C PRO A 408 5.91 -0.41 -7.26
N VAL A 409 6.13 -1.70 -7.43
CA VAL A 409 6.14 -2.36 -8.74
C VAL A 409 4.84 -3.10 -9.00
N ALA A 410 4.12 -3.50 -7.95
CA ALA A 410 2.77 -4.01 -8.06
C ALA A 410 2.00 -3.90 -6.75
N PHE A 411 0.67 -3.79 -6.85
CA PHE A 411 -0.27 -3.91 -5.75
C PHE A 411 -1.53 -4.60 -6.27
N GLN A 412 -2.09 -5.51 -5.49
CA GLN A 412 -3.23 -6.30 -5.93
C GLN A 412 -4.04 -6.81 -4.74
N VAL A 413 -5.36 -6.68 -4.82
CA VAL A 413 -6.33 -7.30 -3.90
C VAL A 413 -6.96 -8.51 -4.58
N GLU A 414 -7.21 -9.57 -3.82
CA GLU A 414 -8.02 -10.70 -4.25
C GLU A 414 -9.40 -10.62 -3.58
N ASN A 415 -10.46 -11.02 -4.29
CA ASN A 415 -11.82 -11.05 -3.73
C ASN A 415 -12.06 -12.29 -2.84
N ARG A 416 -11.18 -12.47 -1.85
CA ARG A 416 -11.28 -13.49 -0.82
C ARG A 416 -10.62 -13.01 0.47
N ARG A 417 -10.85 -13.74 1.55
CA ARG A 417 -10.16 -13.56 2.83
C ARG A 417 -9.19 -14.70 3.05
N TRP A 418 -8.20 -14.45 3.89
CA TRP A 418 -7.39 -15.53 4.42
C TRP A 418 -8.24 -16.47 5.27
N GLU A 419 -8.19 -17.75 4.95
CA GLU A 419 -8.69 -18.84 5.78
C GLU A 419 -7.55 -19.35 6.67
N LEU A 420 -7.82 -19.45 7.97
CA LEU A 420 -6.89 -20.06 8.92
C LEU A 420 -6.81 -21.57 8.69
N ASN A 421 -5.66 -22.15 9.03
CA ASN A 421 -5.37 -23.58 8.92
C ASN A 421 -5.47 -24.19 7.51
N ARG A 422 -5.58 -23.34 6.47
CA ARG A 422 -5.51 -23.74 5.07
C ARG A 422 -4.08 -23.60 4.55
N TRP A 423 -3.64 -24.58 3.76
CA TRP A 423 -2.39 -24.48 3.01
C TRP A 423 -2.59 -23.65 1.74
N TYR A 424 -1.70 -22.68 1.57
CA TYR A 424 -1.56 -21.86 0.37
C TYR A 424 -0.23 -22.18 -0.28
N LYS A 425 -0.17 -22.04 -1.61
CA LYS A 425 1.09 -22.13 -2.34
C LYS A 425 1.49 -20.76 -2.88
N LEU A 426 2.67 -20.27 -2.48
CA LEU A 426 3.29 -19.09 -3.07
C LEU A 426 4.23 -19.49 -4.20
N GLU A 427 4.16 -18.78 -5.32
CA GLU A 427 5.06 -18.92 -6.47
C GLU A 427 5.55 -17.54 -6.90
N PHE A 428 6.86 -17.34 -6.87
CA PHE A 428 7.55 -16.16 -7.40
C PHE A 428 8.37 -16.58 -8.62
N LEU A 429 8.31 -15.79 -9.68
CA LEU A 429 9.05 -16.02 -10.91
C LEU A 429 9.55 -14.69 -11.47
N GLN A 430 10.85 -14.59 -11.66
CA GLN A 430 11.48 -13.57 -12.45
C GLN A 430 12.10 -14.22 -13.69
N GLU A 431 11.76 -13.70 -14.86
CA GLU A 431 12.38 -14.03 -16.15
C GLU A 431 12.79 -12.72 -16.82
N ASP A 432 14.09 -12.50 -16.90
CA ASP A 432 14.71 -11.25 -17.34
C ASP A 432 14.18 -10.08 -16.50
N MET A 433 13.52 -9.12 -17.15
CA MET A 433 12.90 -7.96 -16.53
C MET A 433 11.47 -8.22 -16.03
N ARG A 434 10.84 -9.36 -16.36
CA ARG A 434 9.44 -9.63 -15.99
C ARG A 434 9.36 -10.41 -14.69
N ILE A 435 8.60 -9.89 -13.74
CA ILE A 435 8.36 -10.45 -12.42
C ILE A 435 6.88 -10.84 -12.31
N ARG A 436 6.63 -12.07 -11.87
CA ARG A 436 5.31 -12.63 -11.61
C ARG A 436 5.26 -13.24 -10.22
N GLY A 437 4.15 -13.01 -9.53
CA GLY A 437 3.86 -13.57 -8.22
C GLY A 437 2.46 -14.16 -8.20
N ALA A 438 2.32 -15.35 -7.64
CA ALA A 438 1.05 -16.06 -7.57
C ALA A 438 0.82 -16.74 -6.23
N ILE A 439 -0.44 -16.77 -5.81
CA ILE A 439 -0.92 -17.58 -4.69
C ILE A 439 -1.97 -18.54 -5.21
N ASP A 440 -1.83 -19.84 -4.92
CA ASP A 440 -2.74 -20.91 -5.37
C ASP A 440 -2.98 -20.92 -6.90
N GLY A 441 -1.94 -20.62 -7.68
CA GLY A 441 -2.05 -20.57 -9.13
C GLY A 441 -2.83 -19.36 -9.65
N VAL A 442 -3.07 -18.32 -8.85
CA VAL A 442 -3.65 -17.04 -9.29
C VAL A 442 -2.56 -15.98 -9.29
N THR A 443 -2.32 -15.35 -10.45
CA THR A 443 -1.32 -14.29 -10.59
C THR A 443 -1.82 -13.02 -9.92
N VAL A 444 -1.12 -12.59 -8.88
CA VAL A 444 -1.40 -11.36 -8.13
C VAL A 444 -0.36 -10.28 -8.38
N ILE A 445 0.80 -10.64 -8.96
CA ILE A 445 1.81 -9.68 -9.41
C ILE A 445 2.18 -10.03 -10.85
N ASP A 446 2.17 -9.03 -11.73
CA ASP A 446 2.73 -9.12 -13.08
C ASP A 446 3.30 -7.74 -13.44
N TYR A 447 4.61 -7.63 -13.39
CA TYR A 447 5.34 -6.37 -13.59
C TYR A 447 6.52 -6.58 -14.53
N THR A 448 6.86 -5.55 -15.28
CA THR A 448 8.03 -5.52 -16.17
C THR A 448 8.92 -4.38 -15.71
N ASP A 449 10.07 -4.71 -15.11
CA ASP A 449 10.98 -3.73 -14.53
C ASP A 449 11.84 -3.06 -15.60
N ASN A 450 11.69 -1.76 -15.75
CA ASN A 450 12.56 -0.98 -16.60
C ASN A 450 13.68 -0.36 -15.77
N GLY A 451 14.90 -0.90 -15.94
CA GLY A 451 16.11 -0.40 -15.27
C GLY A 451 16.46 1.06 -15.57
N PHE A 452 15.80 1.69 -16.55
CA PHE A 452 16.03 3.07 -16.96
C PHE A 452 14.96 4.06 -16.46
N ASP A 453 13.93 3.61 -15.74
CA ASP A 453 12.87 4.50 -15.21
C ASP A 453 13.25 5.16 -13.88
N ASN A 454 14.54 5.47 -13.68
CA ASN A 454 15.09 6.14 -12.50
C ASN A 454 14.78 5.45 -11.15
N ASN A 455 14.61 4.12 -11.16
CA ASN A 455 14.40 3.30 -9.97
C ASN A 455 15.45 2.17 -9.85
N GLY A 456 16.66 2.43 -10.33
CA GLY A 456 17.78 1.47 -10.33
C GLY A 456 17.70 0.37 -11.39
N PRO A 457 18.76 -0.45 -11.52
CA PRO A 457 18.83 -1.52 -12.51
C PRO A 457 17.84 -2.65 -12.20
N VAL A 458 17.59 -3.51 -13.19
CA VAL A 458 16.93 -4.82 -12.94
C VAL A 458 17.84 -5.63 -12.02
N LEU A 459 17.27 -6.23 -10.97
CA LEU A 459 18.04 -7.01 -9.99
C LEU A 459 18.06 -8.47 -10.44
N THR A 460 19.25 -9.06 -10.55
CA THR A 460 19.43 -10.42 -11.11
C THR A 460 20.41 -11.26 -10.28
N HIS A 461 20.75 -10.83 -9.08
CA HIS A 461 21.64 -11.55 -8.18
C HIS A 461 21.28 -11.26 -6.73
N GLY A 462 21.35 -12.29 -5.89
CA GLY A 462 21.35 -12.11 -4.43
C GLY A 462 20.70 -13.25 -3.67
N HIS A 463 20.46 -13.02 -2.39
CA HIS A 463 19.77 -13.94 -1.50
C HIS A 463 18.26 -13.88 -1.67
N ILE A 464 17.59 -14.91 -1.15
CA ILE A 464 16.16 -14.84 -0.81
C ILE A 464 15.98 -14.77 0.70
N ALA A 465 14.84 -14.28 1.15
CA ALA A 465 14.43 -14.43 2.54
C ALA A 465 12.93 -14.54 2.71
N ILE A 466 12.55 -15.20 3.79
CA ILE A 466 11.20 -15.08 4.36
C ILE A 466 11.31 -14.21 5.60
N ARG A 467 10.44 -13.20 5.68
CA ARG A 467 10.36 -12.29 6.82
C ARG A 467 8.97 -12.37 7.43
N CYS A 468 8.93 -12.32 8.76
CA CYS A 468 7.70 -12.19 9.52
C CYS A 468 7.81 -11.00 10.48
N MET A 469 6.76 -10.20 10.56
CA MET A 469 6.60 -9.12 11.55
C MET A 469 5.60 -9.54 12.63
N MET A 470 5.58 -8.77 13.72
CA MET A 470 4.66 -8.90 14.86
C MET A 470 3.24 -9.33 14.47
N ARG A 471 2.56 -10.06 15.35
CA ARG A 471 1.25 -10.70 15.16
C ARG A 471 1.21 -11.87 14.18
N THR A 472 2.33 -12.23 13.56
CA THR A 472 2.38 -13.39 12.67
C THR A 472 2.46 -14.69 13.45
N ASP A 473 1.61 -15.65 13.11
CA ASP A 473 1.73 -17.09 13.43
C ASP A 473 1.50 -17.90 12.14
N ILE A 474 2.60 -18.39 11.56
CA ILE A 474 2.61 -19.03 10.24
C ILE A 474 3.43 -20.32 10.29
N VAL A 475 3.05 -21.33 9.51
CA VAL A 475 3.86 -22.52 9.22
C VAL A 475 4.26 -22.49 7.76
N ILE A 476 5.53 -22.75 7.47
CA ILE A 476 6.09 -22.76 6.11
C ILE A 476 6.69 -24.14 5.82
N ARG A 477 6.49 -24.64 4.60
CA ARG A 477 7.07 -25.91 4.14
C ARG A 477 7.38 -25.94 2.64
N ASN A 478 8.11 -26.97 2.22
CA ASN A 478 8.35 -27.30 0.82
C ASN A 478 8.96 -26.14 0.00
N LEU A 479 9.99 -25.48 0.54
CA LEU A 479 10.71 -24.43 -0.18
C LEU A 479 11.50 -25.03 -1.34
N GLN A 480 11.25 -24.52 -2.54
CA GLN A 480 11.97 -24.84 -3.76
C GLN A 480 12.47 -23.54 -4.39
N VAL A 481 13.71 -23.55 -4.85
CA VAL A 481 14.32 -22.46 -5.60
C VAL A 481 15.01 -23.04 -6.83
N LYS A 482 14.69 -22.47 -7.99
CA LYS A 482 15.38 -22.72 -9.24
C LYS A 482 15.97 -21.40 -9.72
N ASP A 483 17.15 -21.46 -10.29
CA ASP A 483 17.75 -20.30 -10.95
C ASP A 483 18.24 -20.67 -12.35
N ARG A 484 18.44 -19.63 -13.16
CA ARG A 484 19.05 -19.73 -14.49
C ARG A 484 20.00 -18.55 -14.68
N PRO A 485 21.32 -18.78 -14.58
CA PRO A 485 22.32 -17.76 -14.87
C PRO A 485 22.18 -17.23 -16.30
N LEU A 486 22.28 -15.90 -16.46
CA LEU A 486 22.13 -15.24 -17.77
C LEU A 486 23.38 -15.38 -18.65
N VAL A 487 24.53 -15.66 -18.03
CA VAL A 487 25.81 -15.84 -18.70
C VAL A 487 26.49 -17.12 -18.22
N LYS A 488 27.32 -17.71 -19.07
CA LYS A 488 28.16 -18.82 -18.67
C LYS A 488 29.30 -18.31 -17.78
N ILE A 489 29.31 -18.72 -16.52
CA ILE A 489 30.39 -18.40 -15.59
C ILE A 489 31.57 -19.32 -15.90
N LEU A 490 32.72 -18.74 -16.25
CA LEU A 490 33.99 -19.44 -16.35
C LEU A 490 34.74 -19.18 -15.04
N GLY A 491 35.05 -20.25 -14.30
CA GLY A 491 35.69 -20.19 -12.98
C GLY A 491 37.17 -19.90 -13.01
#